data_AF-A0A1S1PNJ6-F1
#
_entry.id   AF-A0A1S1PNJ6-F1
#
_cell.length_a   1.000
_cell.length_b   1.000
_cell.length_c   1.000
_cell.angle_alpha   90.00
_cell.angle_beta   90.00
_cell.angle_gamma   90.00
#
_symmetry.space_group_name_H-M   'P 1'
#
loop_
_entity.id
_entity.type
_entity.pdbx_description
1 polymer ?
#
loop_
_entity_poly.entity_id
_entity_poly.type
_entity_poly.pdbx_seq_one_letter_code
_entity_poly.pdbx_strand_id
1 'polypeptide(L)'
;MTVATSGRTPAQRRADRARCPIPVAQILGIPIRTVADAMRRAGVDGPLTVAQARSWRAMTSEPPGWMAELFAETAARRSQREHREQRRTFEAEHATLLLADEVEQRLLAGRRIRGDEAERLAADLAFRAYKELLRGAEPGDLLALDLAALRWAGIDPDDPGTWRPAE
;
A
#
# COMPACT_ATOMS: atom_id res chain seq x y z
N MET A 1 -9.49 5.98 28.31
CA MET A 1 -10.83 5.55 27.88
C MET A 1 -10.70 4.66 26.66
N THR A 2 -10.73 3.34 26.88
CA THR A 2 -10.60 2.31 25.86
C THR A 2 -11.96 2.14 25.18
N VAL A 3 -12.07 2.49 23.89
CA VAL A 3 -13.28 2.23 23.10
C VAL A 3 -13.36 0.72 22.91
N ALA A 4 -14.21 0.07 23.71
CA ALA A 4 -14.56 -1.33 23.51
C ALA A 4 -15.21 -1.46 22.12
N THR A 5 -14.48 -2.00 21.15
CA THR A 5 -15.03 -2.50 19.89
C THR A 5 -15.86 -3.75 20.20
N SER A 6 -17.03 -3.54 20.79
CA SER A 6 -17.95 -4.62 21.14
C SER A 6 -18.45 -5.28 19.85
N GLY A 7 -17.87 -6.43 19.52
CA GLY A 7 -18.28 -7.22 18.37
C GLY A 7 -19.75 -7.61 18.49
N ARG A 8 -20.49 -7.54 17.38
CA ARG A 8 -21.91 -7.94 17.36
C ARG A 8 -22.09 -9.39 17.79
N THR A 9 -23.14 -9.64 18.55
CA THR A 9 -23.51 -11.00 18.96
C THR A 9 -23.99 -11.83 17.76
N PRO A 10 -23.93 -13.17 17.82
CA PRO A 10 -24.50 -14.03 16.78
C PRO A 10 -25.99 -13.77 16.52
N ALA A 11 -26.75 -13.38 17.54
CA ALA A 11 -28.16 -13.01 17.40
C ALA A 11 -28.33 -11.73 16.57
N GLN A 12 -27.53 -10.70 16.82
CA GLN A 12 -27.54 -9.46 16.05
C GLN A 12 -27.18 -9.71 14.58
N ARG A 13 -26.15 -10.53 14.32
CA ARG A 13 -25.80 -10.91 12.93
C ARG A 13 -26.93 -11.63 12.21
N ARG A 14 -27.69 -12.49 12.90
CA ARG A 14 -28.87 -13.15 12.33
C ARG A 14 -29.99 -12.14 12.03
N ALA A 15 -30.26 -11.22 12.95
CA ALA A 15 -31.26 -10.17 12.74
C ALA A 15 -30.89 -9.22 11.59
N ASP A 16 -29.61 -8.85 11.45
CA ASP A 16 -29.14 -8.04 10.33
C ASP A 16 -29.31 -8.76 8.99
N ARG A 17 -29.01 -10.07 8.94
CA ARG A 17 -29.22 -10.90 7.73
C ARG A 17 -30.69 -11.10 7.38
N ALA A 18 -31.58 -11.09 8.39
CA ALA A 18 -33.02 -11.14 8.15
C ALA A 18 -33.52 -9.86 7.45
N ARG A 19 -32.93 -8.69 7.73
CA ARG A 19 -33.27 -7.42 7.05
C ARG A 19 -32.56 -7.27 5.70
N CYS A 20 -31.27 -7.61 5.66
CA CYS A 20 -30.44 -7.54 4.45
C CYS A 20 -29.79 -8.91 4.19
N PRO A 21 -30.38 -9.73 3.30
CA PRO A 21 -29.80 -10.99 2.89
C PRO A 21 -28.40 -10.82 2.28
N ILE A 22 -27.54 -11.83 2.42
CA ILE A 22 -26.16 -11.80 1.89
C ILE A 22 -26.12 -11.43 0.39
N PRO A 23 -26.99 -12.01 -0.49
CA PRO A 23 -26.97 -11.65 -1.91
C PRO A 23 -27.28 -10.18 -2.18
N VAL A 24 -28.15 -9.57 -1.36
CA VAL A 24 -28.47 -8.13 -1.46
C VAL A 24 -27.25 -7.29 -1.14
N ALA A 25 -26.58 -7.56 -0.01
CA ALA A 25 -25.38 -6.84 0.38
C ALA A 25 -24.25 -6.97 -0.66
N GLN A 26 -24.10 -8.15 -1.28
CA GLN A 26 -23.14 -8.37 -2.37
C GLN A 26 -23.45 -7.50 -3.59
N ILE A 27 -24.72 -7.44 -4.01
CA ILE A 27 -25.14 -6.60 -5.16
C ILE A 27 -24.90 -5.12 -4.88
N LEU A 28 -25.24 -4.67 -3.68
CA LEU A 28 -25.07 -3.27 -3.27
C LEU A 28 -23.60 -2.89 -3.08
N GLY A 29 -22.73 -3.87 -2.80
CA GLY A 29 -21.33 -3.63 -2.44
C GLY A 29 -21.18 -2.97 -1.07
N ILE A 30 -22.18 -3.12 -0.18
CA ILE A 30 -22.22 -2.48 1.14
C ILE A 30 -22.34 -3.57 2.21
N PRO A 31 -21.57 -3.50 3.32
CA PRO A 31 -21.69 -4.49 4.38
C PRO A 31 -23.11 -4.60 4.95
N ILE A 32 -23.59 -5.83 5.15
CA ILE A 32 -24.92 -6.16 5.72
C ILE A 32 -25.22 -5.31 6.96
N ARG A 33 -24.23 -5.17 7.84
CA ARG A 33 -24.36 -4.37 9.07
C ARG A 33 -24.77 -2.93 8.80
N THR A 34 -24.16 -2.30 7.79
CA THR A 34 -24.32 -0.89 7.47
C THR A 34 -25.68 -0.67 6.83
N VAL A 35 -26.11 -1.59 5.95
CA VAL A 35 -27.45 -1.58 5.36
C VAL A 35 -28.51 -1.77 6.45
N ALA A 36 -28.35 -2.76 7.33
CA ALA A 36 -29.30 -3.03 8.41
C ALA A 36 -29.39 -1.87 9.43
N ASP A 37 -28.29 -1.18 9.73
CA ASP A 37 -28.29 0.04 10.55
C ASP A 37 -29.02 1.19 9.87
N ALA A 38 -28.80 1.39 8.56
CA ALA A 38 -29.51 2.40 7.79
C ALA A 38 -31.02 2.11 7.72
N MET A 39 -31.40 0.85 7.47
CA MET A 39 -32.80 0.41 7.50
C MET A 39 -33.46 0.67 8.86
N ARG A 40 -32.75 0.37 9.96
CA ARG A 40 -33.27 0.65 11.32
C ARG A 40 -33.48 2.15 11.55
N ARG A 41 -32.53 3.00 11.16
CA ARG A 41 -32.67 4.46 11.28
C ARG A 41 -33.80 5.03 10.44
N ALA A 42 -34.06 4.42 9.29
CA ALA A 42 -35.13 4.81 8.37
C ALA A 42 -36.50 4.16 8.68
N GLY A 43 -36.61 3.32 9.72
CA GLY A 43 -37.86 2.63 10.07
C GLY A 43 -38.30 1.56 9.07
N VAL A 44 -37.37 0.96 8.31
CA VAL A 44 -37.66 -0.08 7.31
C VAL A 44 -37.61 -1.46 7.95
N ASP A 45 -38.77 -2.10 8.11
CA ASP A 45 -38.91 -3.40 8.78
C ASP A 45 -38.95 -4.63 7.87
N GLY A 46 -39.28 -4.44 6.58
CA GLY A 46 -39.31 -5.52 5.60
C GLY A 46 -37.91 -5.94 5.11
N PRO A 47 -37.70 -7.22 4.77
CA PRO A 47 -36.45 -7.67 4.17
C PRO A 47 -36.26 -7.07 2.78
N LEU A 48 -35.03 -6.67 2.46
CA LEU A 48 -34.69 -6.26 1.11
C LEU A 48 -34.66 -7.45 0.16
N THR A 49 -35.13 -7.24 -1.06
CA THR A 49 -35.10 -8.25 -2.12
C THR A 49 -33.93 -8.03 -3.07
N VAL A 50 -33.48 -9.11 -3.72
CA VAL A 50 -32.46 -9.05 -4.78
C VAL A 50 -32.92 -8.18 -5.96
N ALA A 51 -34.21 -8.21 -6.30
CA ALA A 51 -34.76 -7.40 -7.39
C ALA A 51 -34.62 -5.90 -7.10
N GLN A 52 -34.99 -5.46 -5.89
CA GLN A 52 -34.81 -4.07 -5.45
C GLN A 52 -33.34 -3.67 -5.48
N ALA A 53 -32.46 -4.49 -4.91
CA ALA A 53 -31.03 -4.24 -4.88
C ALA A 53 -30.44 -4.05 -6.29
N ARG A 54 -30.82 -4.90 -7.25
CA ARG A 54 -30.40 -4.77 -8.66
C ARG A 54 -30.96 -3.51 -9.28
N SER A 55 -32.23 -3.20 -9.04
CA SER A 55 -32.87 -2.02 -9.64
C SER A 55 -32.24 -0.71 -9.17
N TRP A 56 -31.95 -0.59 -7.88
CA TRP A 56 -31.26 0.57 -7.32
C TRP A 56 -29.80 0.64 -7.77
N ARG A 57 -29.12 -0.51 -7.86
CA ARG A 57 -27.72 -0.55 -8.31
C ARG A 57 -27.57 -0.17 -9.78
N ALA A 58 -28.53 -0.56 -10.61
CA ALA A 58 -28.59 -0.21 -12.03
C ALA A 58 -29.27 1.15 -12.28
N MET A 59 -29.75 1.83 -11.24
CA MET A 59 -30.54 3.07 -11.34
C MET A 59 -31.76 2.94 -12.26
N THR A 60 -32.32 1.73 -12.40
CA THR A 60 -33.54 1.49 -13.18
C THR A 60 -34.80 1.83 -12.39
N SER A 61 -34.67 1.97 -11.08
CA SER A 61 -35.65 2.58 -10.19
C SER A 61 -34.96 3.57 -9.26
N GLU A 62 -35.66 4.63 -8.88
CA GLU A 62 -35.13 5.59 -7.92
C GLU A 62 -34.98 4.93 -6.54
N PRO A 63 -33.78 4.94 -5.95
CA PRO A 63 -33.58 4.41 -4.61
C PRO A 63 -34.29 5.29 -3.57
N PRO A 64 -34.83 4.71 -2.49
CA PRO A 64 -35.38 5.49 -1.40
C PRO A 64 -34.29 6.38 -0.77
N GLY A 65 -34.68 7.53 -0.22
CA GLY A 65 -33.73 8.56 0.27
C GLY A 65 -32.65 8.03 1.21
N TRP A 66 -33.02 7.18 2.18
CA TRP A 66 -32.06 6.56 3.10
C TRP A 66 -30.99 5.69 2.40
N MET A 67 -31.36 5.08 1.26
CA MET A 67 -30.46 4.25 0.46
C MET A 67 -29.58 5.12 -0.44
N ALA A 68 -30.12 6.21 -0.99
CA ALA A 68 -29.35 7.20 -1.73
C ALA A 68 -28.28 7.87 -0.84
N GLU A 69 -28.65 8.27 0.38
CA GLU A 69 -27.71 8.79 1.39
C GLU A 69 -26.62 7.77 1.73
N LEU A 70 -27.01 6.51 1.92
CA LEU A 70 -26.08 5.43 2.20
C LEU A 70 -25.09 5.20 1.05
N PHE A 71 -25.54 5.28 -0.21
CA PHE A 71 -24.65 5.23 -1.37
C PHE A 71 -23.67 6.40 -1.38
N ALA A 72 -24.14 7.63 -1.14
CA ALA A 72 -23.30 8.81 -1.08
C ALA A 72 -22.23 8.71 0.03
N GLU A 73 -22.63 8.31 1.25
CA GLU A 73 -21.72 8.12 2.38
C GLU A 73 -20.67 7.03 2.08
N THR A 74 -21.09 5.93 1.47
CA THR A 74 -20.18 4.82 1.11
C THR A 74 -19.19 5.25 0.02
N ALA A 75 -19.66 5.97 -1.00
CA ALA A 75 -18.81 6.52 -2.06
C ALA A 75 -17.79 7.52 -1.50
N ALA A 76 -18.22 8.45 -0.63
CA ALA A 76 -17.33 9.42 0.01
C ALA A 76 -16.25 8.72 0.86
N ARG A 77 -16.63 7.72 1.66
CA ARG A 77 -15.67 6.93 2.45
C ARG A 77 -14.68 6.16 1.59
N ARG A 78 -15.13 5.61 0.47
CA ARG A 78 -14.27 4.89 -0.48
C ARG A 78 -13.26 5.85 -1.10
N SER A 79 -13.72 6.99 -1.63
CA SER A 79 -12.85 8.02 -2.19
C SER A 79 -11.81 8.52 -1.19
N GLN A 80 -12.20 8.75 0.08
CA GLN A 80 -11.27 9.15 1.13
C GLN A 80 -10.22 8.07 1.44
N ARG A 81 -10.60 6.78 1.41
CA ARG A 81 -9.66 5.67 1.61
C ARG A 81 -8.68 5.58 0.45
N GLU A 82 -9.19 5.59 -0.78
CA GLU A 82 -8.37 5.56 -1.99
C GLU A 82 -7.39 6.74 -2.02
N HIS A 83 -7.84 7.95 -1.69
CA HIS A 83 -6.96 9.12 -1.61
C HIS A 83 -5.87 8.97 -0.53
N ARG A 84 -6.20 8.43 0.64
CA ARG A 84 -5.20 8.18 1.70
C ARG A 84 -4.20 7.10 1.29
N GLU A 85 -4.66 6.06 0.61
CA GLU A 85 -3.79 4.99 0.10
C GLU A 85 -2.84 5.54 -0.98
N GLN A 86 -3.37 6.29 -1.95
CA GLN A 86 -2.54 6.97 -2.97
C GLN A 86 -1.50 7.90 -2.34
N ARG A 87 -1.90 8.70 -1.35
CA ARG A 87 -0.97 9.57 -0.62
C ARG A 87 0.11 8.80 0.10
N ARG A 88 -0.22 7.69 0.76
CA ARG A 88 0.77 6.84 1.44
C ARG A 88 1.75 6.23 0.47
N THR A 89 1.27 5.73 -0.68
CA THR A 89 2.15 5.20 -1.72
C THR A 89 3.09 6.27 -2.24
N PHE A 90 2.56 7.46 -2.55
CA PHE A 90 3.38 8.59 -2.99
C PHE A 90 4.41 9.02 -1.93
N GLU A 91 4.00 9.15 -0.67
CA GLU A 91 4.89 9.52 0.44
C GLU A 91 5.99 8.47 0.64
N ALA A 92 5.68 7.17 0.48
CA ALA A 92 6.66 6.09 0.55
C ALA A 92 7.65 6.12 -0.62
N GLU A 93 7.16 6.26 -1.86
CA GLU A 93 8.01 6.37 -3.05
C GLU A 93 8.94 7.58 -2.96
N HIS A 94 8.41 8.73 -2.53
CA HIS A 94 9.19 9.94 -2.34
C HIS A 94 10.26 9.78 -1.26
N ALA A 95 9.94 9.12 -0.14
CA ALA A 95 10.92 8.84 0.91
C ALA A 95 12.06 7.94 0.40
N THR A 96 11.74 6.91 -0.41
CA THR A 96 12.76 6.05 -1.03
C THR A 96 13.67 6.84 -1.97
N LEU A 97 13.10 7.73 -2.80
CA LEU A 97 13.88 8.57 -3.71
C LEU A 97 14.82 9.52 -2.96
N LEU A 98 14.33 10.16 -1.89
CA LEU A 98 15.17 11.02 -1.04
C LEU A 98 16.30 10.24 -0.38
N LEU A 99 16.03 9.03 0.12
CA LEU A 99 17.05 8.20 0.73
C LEU A 99 18.11 7.76 -0.28
N ALA A 100 17.69 7.43 -1.51
CA ALA A 100 18.60 7.08 -2.59
C ALA A 100 19.52 8.25 -2.97
N ASP A 101 18.96 9.46 -3.13
CA ASP A 101 19.73 10.69 -3.40
C ASP A 101 20.71 11.01 -2.25
N GLU A 102 20.27 10.87 -0.99
CA GLU A 102 21.13 11.06 0.18
C GLU A 102 22.30 10.06 0.21
N VAL A 103 22.04 8.79 -0.08
CA VAL A 103 23.06 7.74 -0.16
C VAL A 103 24.05 8.02 -1.29
N GLU A 104 23.56 8.37 -2.49
CA GLU A 104 24.39 8.73 -3.64
C GLU A 104 25.32 9.91 -3.31
N GLN A 105 24.77 11.00 -2.78
CA GLN A 105 25.55 12.17 -2.39
C GLN A 105 26.61 11.84 -1.34
N ARG A 106 26.28 10.97 -0.37
CA ARG A 106 27.23 10.53 0.65
C ARG A 106 28.34 9.66 0.08
N LEU A 107 28.02 8.70 -0.79
CA LEU A 107 29.00 7.86 -1.46
C LEU A 107 29.98 8.72 -2.27
N LEU A 108 29.47 9.59 -3.14
CA LEU A 108 30.29 10.46 -3.97
C LEU A 108 31.16 11.42 -3.15
N ALA A 109 30.66 11.85 -1.99
CA ALA A 109 31.43 12.69 -1.05
C ALA A 109 32.36 11.90 -0.12
N GLY A 110 32.43 10.56 -0.21
CA GLY A 110 33.22 9.71 0.68
C GLY A 110 32.78 9.78 2.15
N ARG A 111 31.51 10.13 2.41
CA ARG A 111 30.97 10.28 3.76
C ARG A 111 30.46 8.96 4.29
N ARG A 112 30.50 8.83 5.63
CA ARG A 112 29.95 7.67 6.31
C ARG A 112 28.43 7.59 6.12
N ILE A 113 27.96 6.40 5.78
CA ILE A 113 26.54 6.04 5.68
C ILE A 113 26.16 5.33 6.99
N ARG A 114 24.97 5.64 7.51
CA ARG A 114 24.44 5.06 8.75
C ARG A 114 22.96 4.76 8.59
N GLY A 115 22.54 3.63 9.16
CA GLY A 115 21.15 3.21 9.23
C GLY A 115 20.86 2.06 8.27
N ASP A 116 20.12 1.07 8.75
CA ASP A 116 19.95 -0.24 8.09
C ASP A 116 19.54 -0.13 6.62
N GLU A 117 18.59 0.75 6.30
CA GLU A 117 18.10 0.93 4.94
C GLU A 117 19.10 1.65 4.03
N ALA A 118 19.77 2.68 4.54
CA ALA A 118 20.79 3.42 3.82
C ALA A 118 22.03 2.55 3.54
N GLU A 119 22.45 1.77 4.54
CA GLU A 119 23.57 0.83 4.44
C GLU A 119 23.24 -0.31 3.46
N ARG A 120 22.00 -0.80 3.48
CA ARG A 120 21.53 -1.80 2.51
C ARG A 120 21.53 -1.26 1.08
N LEU A 121 21.06 -0.04 0.86
CA LEU A 121 21.10 0.60 -0.47
C LEU A 121 22.54 0.77 -0.97
N ALA A 122 23.45 1.24 -0.10
CA ALA A 122 24.87 1.37 -0.43
C ALA A 122 25.51 0.02 -0.76
N ALA A 123 25.17 -1.03 0.01
CA ALA A 123 25.63 -2.39 -0.24
C ALA A 123 25.08 -2.96 -1.57
N ASP A 124 23.82 -2.71 -1.90
CA ASP A 124 23.21 -3.15 -3.17
C ASP A 124 23.88 -2.48 -4.38
N LEU A 125 24.24 -1.19 -4.26
CA LEU A 125 25.02 -0.46 -5.27
C LEU A 125 26.42 -1.07 -5.42
N ALA A 126 27.14 -1.24 -4.31
CA ALA A 126 28.48 -1.83 -4.31
C ALA A 126 28.48 -3.24 -4.90
N PHE A 127 27.50 -4.06 -4.54
CA PHE A 127 27.34 -5.41 -5.07
C PHE A 127 27.03 -5.42 -6.58
N ARG A 128 26.27 -4.44 -7.08
CA ARG A 128 26.02 -4.29 -8.52
C ARG A 128 27.32 -3.97 -9.26
N ALA A 129 28.06 -2.96 -8.80
CA ALA A 129 29.35 -2.58 -9.38
C ALA A 129 30.36 -3.75 -9.35
N TYR A 130 30.41 -4.48 -8.24
CA TYR A 130 31.27 -5.66 -8.08
C TYR A 130 30.96 -6.75 -9.12
N LYS A 131 29.67 -6.97 -9.44
CA LYS A 131 29.29 -7.94 -10.50
C LYS A 131 29.77 -7.51 -11.88
N GLU A 132 29.87 -6.21 -12.16
CA GLU A 132 30.42 -5.75 -13.44
C GLU A 132 31.93 -6.02 -13.51
N LEU A 133 32.68 -5.79 -12.41
CA LEU A 133 34.09 -6.18 -12.33
C LEU A 133 34.29 -7.69 -12.58
N LEU A 134 33.45 -8.54 -11.96
CA LEU A 134 33.50 -9.99 -12.19
C LEU A 134 33.16 -10.41 -13.63
N ARG A 135 32.44 -9.57 -14.38
CA ARG A 135 32.17 -9.78 -15.81
C ARG A 135 33.29 -9.29 -16.71
N GLY A 136 34.34 -8.69 -16.14
CA GLY A 136 35.48 -8.17 -16.86
C GLY A 136 35.35 -6.71 -17.27
N ALA A 137 34.46 -5.93 -16.64
CA ALA A 137 34.49 -4.48 -16.79
C ALA A 137 35.79 -3.93 -16.17
N GLU A 138 36.44 -2.99 -16.87
CA GLU A 138 37.59 -2.28 -16.32
C GLU A 138 37.11 -1.16 -15.38
N PRO A 139 37.93 -0.71 -14.41
CA PRO A 139 37.55 0.40 -13.52
C PRO A 139 37.11 1.67 -14.26
N GLY A 140 37.68 1.94 -15.44
CA GLY A 140 37.31 3.07 -16.29
C GLY A 140 35.93 2.95 -16.95
N ASP A 141 35.34 1.75 -17.00
CA ASP A 141 34.01 1.50 -17.55
C ASP A 141 32.90 1.73 -16.51
N LEU A 142 33.26 1.85 -15.23
CA LEU A 142 32.32 2.04 -14.13
C LEU A 142 31.95 3.51 -13.94
N LEU A 143 30.72 3.75 -13.48
CA LEU A 143 30.29 5.11 -13.14
C LEU A 143 31.00 5.60 -11.87
N ALA A 144 31.08 6.92 -11.68
CA ALA A 144 31.65 7.52 -10.47
C ALA A 144 30.96 7.01 -9.18
N LEU A 145 29.64 6.79 -9.24
CA LEU A 145 28.87 6.23 -8.14
C LEU A 145 29.25 4.76 -7.86
N ASP A 146 29.47 3.96 -8.89
CA ASP A 146 29.87 2.56 -8.75
C ASP A 146 31.24 2.44 -8.08
N LEU A 147 32.20 3.26 -8.53
CA LEU A 147 33.53 3.35 -7.92
C LEU A 147 33.46 3.81 -6.46
N ALA A 148 32.60 4.79 -6.15
CA ALA A 148 32.39 5.27 -4.80
C ALA A 148 31.74 4.20 -3.89
N ALA A 149 30.77 3.44 -4.41
CA ALA A 149 30.12 2.35 -3.70
C ALA A 149 31.09 1.20 -3.38
N LEU A 150 31.93 0.82 -4.35
CA LEU A 150 32.98 -0.19 -4.14
C LEU A 150 33.96 0.23 -3.05
N ARG A 151 34.49 1.46 -3.12
CA ARG A 151 35.40 2.00 -2.10
C ARG A 151 34.75 2.05 -0.72
N TRP A 152 33.47 2.44 -0.65
CA TRP A 152 32.71 2.41 0.60
C TRP A 152 32.62 0.99 1.20
N ALA A 153 32.46 -0.03 0.35
CA ALA A 153 32.45 -1.43 0.74
C ALA A 153 33.86 -2.00 1.04
N GLY A 154 34.91 -1.19 0.91
CA GLY A 154 36.30 -1.61 1.12
C GLY A 154 36.91 -2.38 -0.06
N ILE A 155 36.31 -2.30 -1.24
CA ILE A 155 36.82 -2.89 -2.48
C ILE A 155 37.58 -1.81 -3.24
N ASP A 156 38.83 -2.11 -3.62
CA ASP A 156 39.62 -1.27 -4.51
C ASP A 156 39.54 -1.84 -5.95
N PRO A 157 38.83 -1.16 -6.88
CA PRO A 157 38.69 -1.64 -8.25
C PRO A 157 40.04 -1.85 -8.96
N ASP A 158 41.05 -1.06 -8.59
CA ASP A 158 42.39 -1.09 -9.20
C ASP A 158 43.29 -2.18 -8.60
N ASP A 159 42.87 -2.80 -7.49
CA ASP A 159 43.55 -3.95 -6.87
C ASP A 159 42.68 -5.22 -6.97
N PRO A 160 42.94 -6.08 -7.97
CA PRO A 160 42.24 -7.36 -8.13
C PRO A 160 42.26 -8.25 -6.88
N GLY A 161 43.24 -8.08 -5.99
CA GLY A 161 43.32 -8.82 -4.73
C GLY A 161 42.18 -8.50 -3.76
N THR A 162 41.48 -7.39 -3.93
CA THR A 162 40.35 -6.99 -3.07
C THR A 162 39.00 -7.55 -3.52
N TRP A 163 38.90 -8.09 -4.74
CA TRP A 163 37.62 -8.51 -5.31
C TRP A 163 37.65 -9.81 -6.13
N ARG A 164 38.82 -10.33 -6.49
CA ARG A 164 38.92 -11.68 -7.05
C ARG A 164 39.01 -12.71 -5.93
N PRO A 165 38.26 -13.83 -6.00
CA PRO A 165 38.52 -14.97 -5.13
C PRO A 165 39.97 -15.43 -5.31
N ALA A 166 40.65 -15.74 -4.20
CA ALA A 166 41.96 -16.39 -4.27
C ALA A 166 41.79 -17.74 -5.00
N GLU A 167 42.60 -17.96 -6.04
CA GLU A 167 42.68 -19.25 -6.76
C GLU A 167 43.28 -20.36 -5.91
#